data_AF-A0AAN6DAW5-F1
#
_entry.id   AF-A0AAN6DAW5-F1
#
_cell.length_a   1.000
_cell.length_b   1.000
_cell.length_c   1.000
_cell.angle_alpha   90.00
_cell.angle_beta   90.00
_cell.angle_gamma   90.00
#
_symmetry.space_group_name_H-M   'P 1'
#
loop_
_entity.id
_entity.type
_entity.pdbx_description
1 polymer ?
#
loop_
_entity_poly.entity_id
_entity_poly.type
_entity_poly.pdbx_seq_one_letter_code
_entity_poly.pdbx_strand_id
1 'polypeptide(L)'
;MQNSLGYGSRNLIGYGETTPDPQWPNGAKIALSFVLNYEEGSEVCPENGDSVTKVLATELGPGVQPSLGGVRDVNVESLYEYGSRCGVWRVLRLFEEYGTKLTIFAVGQALEKNPQVGKACVRGGHEVASHGWRWVDRSGWTAAEEKENVKRCIHAIEKTTGRPPRGWYYGMIHSKAAERSRSILAQTFAELRLPLLWYGDAYNDDLPYWVPYPGGLKQEGLLVIPYTMDTNDYKNAGYQAASMAAPKC
;
A
#
# COMPACT_ATOMS: atom_id res chain seq x y z
N MET A 1 21.76 -20.69 12.93
CA MET A 1 22.13 -19.54 12.08
C MET A 1 20.85 -18.92 11.55
N GLN A 2 20.69 -17.60 11.66
CA GLN A 2 19.50 -16.87 11.20
C GLN A 2 19.68 -16.38 9.76
N ASN A 3 18.57 -16.06 9.10
CA ASN A 3 18.55 -15.35 7.82
C ASN A 3 19.08 -13.91 7.98
N SER A 4 19.57 -13.35 6.87
CA SER A 4 20.07 -11.97 6.84
C SER A 4 18.98 -10.94 7.15
N LEU A 5 19.36 -9.83 7.77
CA LEU A 5 18.52 -8.64 7.90
C LEU A 5 18.61 -7.71 6.68
N GLY A 6 19.58 -7.93 5.78
CA GLY A 6 19.76 -7.14 4.56
C GLY A 6 18.81 -7.56 3.43
N TYR A 7 18.56 -6.66 2.48
CA TYR A 7 17.64 -6.91 1.37
C TYR A 7 18.18 -7.93 0.34
N GLY A 8 19.51 -8.07 0.25
CA GLY A 8 20.20 -8.94 -0.69
C GLY A 8 20.43 -8.29 -2.06
N SER A 9 21.13 -9.00 -2.94
CA SER A 9 21.33 -8.59 -4.32
C SER A 9 20.06 -8.82 -5.17
N ARG A 10 19.97 -8.12 -6.30
CA ARG A 10 18.86 -8.30 -7.25
C ARG A 10 18.88 -9.72 -7.82
N ASN A 11 17.73 -10.38 -7.83
CA ASN A 11 17.50 -11.62 -8.56
C ASN A 11 16.88 -11.29 -9.92
N LEU A 12 17.65 -11.40 -11.00
CA LEU A 12 17.19 -11.16 -12.37
C LEU A 12 16.64 -12.43 -13.03
N ILE A 13 16.81 -13.59 -12.41
CA ILE A 13 16.45 -14.89 -12.97
C ILE A 13 15.02 -15.27 -12.57
N GLY A 14 14.65 -15.07 -11.30
CA GLY A 14 13.34 -15.50 -10.78
C GLY A 14 13.16 -17.00 -10.97
N TYR A 15 12.01 -17.41 -11.52
CA TYR A 15 11.75 -18.79 -11.92
C TYR A 15 12.44 -19.21 -13.24
N GLY A 16 12.91 -18.25 -14.05
CA GLY A 16 13.49 -18.53 -15.37
C GLY A 16 12.44 -18.94 -16.41
N GLU A 17 12.84 -19.78 -17.37
CA GLU A 17 11.98 -20.22 -18.49
C GLU A 17 10.79 -21.08 -18.03
N THR A 18 10.89 -21.75 -16.89
CA THR A 18 9.86 -22.66 -16.39
C THR A 18 9.34 -22.18 -15.04
N THR A 19 8.08 -21.76 -15.01
CA THR A 19 7.39 -21.37 -13.78
C THR A 19 6.73 -22.59 -13.11
N PRO A 20 6.57 -22.57 -11.77
CA PRO A 20 5.81 -23.60 -11.08
C PRO A 20 4.32 -23.51 -11.46
N ASP A 21 3.64 -24.64 -11.57
CA ASP A 21 2.17 -24.67 -11.66
C ASP A 21 1.59 -24.31 -10.28
N PRO A 22 0.88 -23.18 -10.13
CA PRO A 22 0.37 -22.73 -8.84
C PRO A 22 -0.80 -23.58 -8.31
N GLN A 23 -1.34 -24.51 -9.12
CA GLN A 23 -2.44 -25.39 -8.72
C GLN A 23 -3.62 -24.62 -8.12
N TRP A 24 -4.05 -23.54 -8.79
CA TRP A 24 -5.12 -22.69 -8.27
C TRP A 24 -6.40 -23.50 -7.98
N PRO A 25 -7.16 -23.13 -6.93
CA PRO A 25 -8.37 -23.85 -6.55
C PRO A 25 -9.32 -24.07 -7.73
N ASN A 26 -10.00 -25.21 -7.74
CA ASN A 26 -10.96 -25.60 -8.77
C ASN A 26 -10.38 -25.70 -10.20
N GLY A 27 -9.05 -25.82 -10.32
CA GLY A 27 -8.38 -25.88 -11.62
C GLY A 27 -8.40 -24.56 -12.39
N ALA A 28 -8.56 -23.43 -11.68
CA ALA A 28 -8.59 -22.10 -12.27
C ALA A 28 -7.30 -21.82 -13.06
N LYS A 29 -7.45 -21.17 -14.22
CA LYS A 29 -6.32 -20.80 -15.08
C LYS A 29 -5.66 -19.49 -14.71
N ILE A 30 -6.35 -18.66 -13.92
CA ILE A 30 -5.90 -17.36 -13.45
C ILE A 30 -6.47 -17.10 -12.06
N ALA A 31 -5.70 -16.43 -11.21
CA ALA A 31 -6.16 -15.85 -9.96
C ALA A 31 -6.18 -14.33 -10.12
N LEU A 32 -7.34 -13.70 -9.91
CA LEU A 32 -7.48 -12.25 -9.97
C LEU A 32 -7.51 -11.68 -8.56
N SER A 33 -6.57 -10.77 -8.27
CA SER A 33 -6.50 -10.05 -7.00
C SER A 33 -6.89 -8.59 -7.22
N PHE A 34 -8.10 -8.22 -6.83
CA PHE A 34 -8.55 -6.83 -6.88
C PHE A 34 -8.14 -6.11 -5.60
N VAL A 35 -7.38 -5.03 -5.76
CA VAL A 35 -6.88 -4.22 -4.66
C VAL A 35 -7.55 -2.86 -4.67
N LEU A 36 -8.07 -2.44 -3.51
CA LEU A 36 -8.56 -1.09 -3.28
C LEU A 36 -7.62 -0.39 -2.29
N ASN A 37 -6.89 0.63 -2.76
CA ASN A 37 -6.12 1.49 -1.87
C ASN A 37 -7.08 2.40 -1.10
N TYR A 38 -6.81 2.61 0.19
CA TYR A 38 -7.53 3.56 1.02
C TYR A 38 -6.52 4.45 1.73
N GLU A 39 -6.28 5.60 1.13
CA GLU A 39 -5.19 6.53 1.45
C GLU A 39 -5.73 7.89 1.94
N GLU A 40 -6.98 8.18 1.61
CA GLU A 40 -7.61 9.49 1.75
C GLU A 40 -7.74 9.91 3.21
N GLY A 41 -7.15 11.07 3.52
CA GLY A 41 -7.00 11.63 4.86
C GLY A 41 -5.64 11.38 5.48
N SER A 42 -4.74 10.65 4.82
CA SER A 42 -3.38 10.34 5.31
C SER A 42 -2.24 10.83 4.41
N GLU A 43 -2.59 11.40 3.26
CA GLU A 43 -1.68 12.01 2.31
C GLU A 43 -0.88 13.16 2.93
N VAL A 44 0.14 13.62 2.19
CA VAL A 44 0.92 14.81 2.57
C VAL A 44 -0.01 16.02 2.61
N CYS A 45 -0.25 16.57 3.81
CA CYS A 45 -1.21 17.65 4.02
C CYS A 45 -0.85 18.44 5.30
N PRO A 46 -0.99 19.77 5.31
CA PRO A 46 -0.77 20.56 6.52
C PRO A 46 -1.66 20.17 7.71
N GLU A 47 -2.89 19.70 7.48
CA GLU A 47 -3.76 19.14 8.54
C GLU A 47 -3.17 17.87 9.17
N ASN A 48 -2.28 17.18 8.47
CA ASN A 48 -1.53 16.03 8.96
C ASN A 48 -0.16 16.41 9.56
N GLY A 49 0.16 17.70 9.65
CA GLY A 49 1.40 18.24 10.18
C GLY A 49 2.53 18.35 9.16
N ASP A 50 2.25 18.24 7.86
CA ASP A 50 3.26 18.37 6.81
C ASP A 50 3.43 19.82 6.35
N SER A 51 4.62 20.18 5.85
CA SER A 51 4.93 21.55 5.40
C SER A 51 4.49 21.85 3.98
N VAL A 52 3.97 20.85 3.26
CA VAL A 52 3.57 20.95 1.85
C VAL A 52 2.27 20.20 1.61
N THR A 53 1.66 20.38 0.43
CA THR A 53 0.48 19.63 0.00
C THR A 53 0.83 18.50 -0.96
N LYS A 54 -0.05 17.50 -1.05
CA LYS A 54 0.06 16.44 -2.05
C LYS A 54 -0.36 16.95 -3.44
N VAL A 55 0.24 16.39 -4.48
CA VAL A 55 -0.15 16.66 -5.89
C VAL A 55 -0.37 15.38 -6.71
N LEU A 56 0.22 14.26 -6.28
CA LEU A 56 0.07 12.96 -6.96
C LEU A 56 -1.30 12.33 -6.69
N ALA A 57 -1.71 11.39 -7.54
CA ALA A 57 -3.00 10.69 -7.45
C ALA A 57 -4.20 11.65 -7.39
N THR A 58 -4.11 12.77 -8.11
CA THR A 58 -5.21 13.74 -8.24
C THR A 58 -5.52 13.99 -9.71
N GLU A 59 -6.67 14.62 -9.98
CA GLU A 59 -7.08 15.04 -11.32
C GLU A 59 -6.26 16.22 -11.88
N LEU A 60 -5.33 16.76 -11.09
CA LEU A 60 -4.53 17.94 -11.48
C LEU A 60 -3.50 17.63 -12.58
N GLY A 61 -3.17 16.35 -12.77
CA GLY A 61 -2.26 15.92 -13.82
C GLY A 61 -0.79 16.24 -13.56
N PRO A 62 0.09 16.00 -14.56
CA PRO A 62 1.52 16.20 -14.44
C PRO A 62 1.91 17.69 -14.38
N GLY A 63 2.99 17.98 -13.65
CA GLY A 63 3.62 19.31 -13.63
C GLY A 63 3.12 20.26 -12.53
N VAL A 64 2.06 19.88 -11.82
CA VAL A 64 1.54 20.69 -10.70
C VAL A 64 2.49 20.68 -9.51
N GLN A 65 2.72 21.88 -8.96
CA GLN A 65 3.60 22.08 -7.81
C GLN A 65 2.79 22.07 -6.51
N PRO A 66 3.35 21.52 -5.43
CA PRO A 66 2.69 21.54 -4.14
C PRO A 66 2.65 22.96 -3.56
N SER A 67 1.62 23.25 -2.78
CA SER A 67 1.63 24.42 -1.89
C SER A 67 2.71 24.23 -0.82
N LEU A 68 3.39 25.32 -0.45
CA LEU A 68 4.52 25.31 0.48
C LEU A 68 4.20 26.09 1.76
N GLY A 69 5.05 25.93 2.78
CA GLY A 69 4.99 26.74 4.01
C GLY A 69 3.82 26.40 4.93
N GLY A 70 3.28 25.19 4.86
CA GLY A 70 2.14 24.76 5.67
C GLY A 70 0.80 25.35 5.23
N VAL A 71 0.74 25.98 4.05
CA VAL A 71 -0.50 26.49 3.49
C VAL A 71 -1.33 25.33 2.94
N ARG A 72 -2.58 25.25 3.38
CA ARG A 72 -3.54 24.25 2.89
C ARG A 72 -3.94 24.51 1.45
N ASP A 73 -4.18 23.44 0.72
CA ASP A 73 -4.81 23.46 -0.59
C ASP A 73 -6.16 22.76 -0.48
N VAL A 74 -7.18 23.54 -0.15
CA VAL A 74 -8.52 23.02 0.14
C VAL A 74 -9.17 22.36 -1.08
N ASN A 75 -8.73 22.70 -2.30
CA ASN A 75 -9.24 22.07 -3.51
C ASN A 75 -8.61 20.68 -3.67
N VAL A 76 -7.30 20.55 -3.50
CA VAL A 76 -6.64 19.23 -3.45
C VAL A 76 -7.24 18.36 -2.35
N GLU A 77 -7.39 18.91 -1.15
CA GLU A 77 -8.00 18.18 -0.02
C GLU A 77 -9.40 17.67 -0.39
N SER A 78 -10.23 18.49 -1.06
CA SER A 78 -11.55 18.07 -1.51
C SER A 78 -11.52 16.93 -2.55
N LEU A 79 -10.47 16.81 -3.37
CA LEU A 79 -10.29 15.68 -4.29
C LEU A 79 -10.06 14.37 -3.51
N TYR A 80 -9.25 14.40 -2.46
CA TYR A 80 -9.06 13.25 -1.56
C TYR A 80 -10.35 12.95 -0.77
N GLU A 81 -11.05 13.98 -0.30
CA GLU A 81 -12.34 13.79 0.39
C GLU A 81 -13.35 13.05 -0.49
N TYR A 82 -13.34 13.22 -1.82
CA TYR A 82 -14.25 12.49 -2.70
C TYR A 82 -14.06 10.96 -2.59
N GLY A 83 -12.83 10.47 -2.54
CA GLY A 83 -12.52 9.04 -2.39
C GLY A 83 -13.12 8.46 -1.10
N SER A 84 -12.88 9.11 0.04
CA SER A 84 -13.39 8.67 1.34
C SER A 84 -14.89 8.89 1.56
N ARG A 85 -15.48 9.93 0.97
CA ARG A 85 -16.91 10.27 1.14
C ARG A 85 -17.83 9.53 0.18
N CYS A 86 -17.35 9.26 -1.04
CA CYS A 86 -18.19 8.80 -2.15
C CYS A 86 -17.59 7.59 -2.87
N GLY A 87 -16.31 7.67 -3.27
CA GLY A 87 -15.64 6.67 -4.10
C GLY A 87 -15.64 5.28 -3.47
N VAL A 88 -15.14 5.17 -2.23
CA VAL A 88 -15.04 3.91 -1.49
C VAL A 88 -16.37 3.18 -1.41
N TRP A 89 -17.47 3.88 -1.10
CA TRP A 89 -18.79 3.26 -0.99
C TRP A 89 -19.34 2.78 -2.31
N ARG A 90 -19.03 3.48 -3.41
CA ARG A 90 -19.43 3.06 -4.75
C ARG A 90 -18.71 1.78 -5.16
N VAL A 91 -17.40 1.70 -4.91
CA VAL A 91 -16.59 0.50 -5.21
C VAL A 91 -17.04 -0.68 -4.35
N LEU A 92 -17.22 -0.50 -3.04
CA LEU A 92 -17.68 -1.58 -2.16
C LEU A 92 -19.04 -2.16 -2.59
N ARG A 93 -20.01 -1.30 -2.94
CA ARG A 93 -21.31 -1.76 -3.46
C ARG A 93 -21.19 -2.52 -4.77
N LEU A 94 -20.31 -2.08 -5.67
CA LEU A 94 -20.06 -2.77 -6.94
C LEU A 94 -19.52 -4.19 -6.68
N PHE A 95 -18.51 -4.33 -5.82
CA PHE A 95 -17.95 -5.65 -5.52
C PHE A 95 -18.92 -6.56 -4.77
N GLU A 96 -19.80 -5.99 -3.94
CA GLU A 96 -20.92 -6.70 -3.31
C GLU A 96 -21.90 -7.23 -4.36
N GLU A 97 -22.29 -6.41 -5.34
CA GLU A 97 -23.20 -6.80 -6.44
C GLU A 97 -22.67 -8.01 -7.23
N TYR A 98 -21.37 -8.04 -7.50
CA TYR A 98 -20.71 -9.16 -8.21
C TYR A 98 -20.22 -10.28 -7.28
N GLY A 99 -20.51 -10.23 -5.98
CA GLY A 99 -20.10 -11.25 -5.01
C GLY A 99 -18.59 -11.45 -4.88
N THR A 100 -17.77 -10.46 -5.27
CA THR A 100 -16.32 -10.55 -5.31
C THR A 100 -15.69 -9.89 -4.09
N LYS A 101 -14.58 -10.45 -3.58
CA LYS A 101 -13.86 -9.90 -2.43
C LYS A 101 -12.65 -9.09 -2.89
N LEU A 102 -12.38 -8.03 -2.15
CA LEU A 102 -11.22 -7.16 -2.30
C LEU A 102 -10.17 -7.46 -1.24
N THR A 103 -8.92 -7.14 -1.55
CA THR A 103 -7.91 -6.81 -0.54
C THR A 103 -7.77 -5.30 -0.46
N ILE A 104 -8.00 -4.75 0.72
CA ILE A 104 -7.86 -3.31 0.97
C ILE A 104 -6.43 -3.02 1.39
N PHE A 105 -5.73 -2.16 0.67
CA PHE A 105 -4.46 -1.60 1.10
C PHE A 105 -4.77 -0.33 1.87
N ALA A 106 -4.92 -0.48 3.20
CA ALA A 106 -5.41 0.58 4.05
C ALA A 106 -4.29 1.30 4.80
N VAL A 107 -4.23 2.62 4.65
CA VAL A 107 -3.31 3.44 5.44
C VAL A 107 -3.87 3.62 6.85
N GLY A 108 -3.03 3.38 7.86
CA GLY A 108 -3.45 3.38 9.27
C GLY A 108 -4.14 4.68 9.68
N GLN A 109 -3.54 5.84 9.40
CA GLN A 109 -4.14 7.13 9.74
C GLN A 109 -5.47 7.39 9.02
N ALA A 110 -5.61 6.95 7.76
CA ALA A 110 -6.86 7.10 7.01
C ALA A 110 -8.00 6.30 7.67
N LEU A 111 -7.71 5.07 8.12
CA LEU A 111 -8.68 4.27 8.87
C LEU A 111 -8.99 4.81 10.26
N GLU A 112 -8.01 5.41 10.95
CA GLU A 112 -8.30 6.08 12.23
C GLU A 112 -9.29 7.23 12.07
N LYS A 113 -9.13 8.02 11.00
CA LYS A 113 -10.03 9.14 10.70
C LYS A 113 -11.41 8.69 10.22
N ASN A 114 -11.48 7.57 9.50
CA ASN A 114 -12.74 7.02 9.00
C ASN A 114 -12.90 5.52 9.31
N PRO A 115 -13.16 5.17 10.58
CA PRO A 115 -13.23 3.78 11.01
C PRO A 115 -14.45 3.03 10.43
N GLN A 116 -15.42 3.73 9.86
CA GLN A 116 -16.58 3.10 9.23
C GLN A 116 -16.20 2.30 7.98
N VAL A 117 -15.16 2.73 7.26
CA VAL A 117 -14.66 2.02 6.07
C VAL A 117 -14.09 0.66 6.47
N GLY A 118 -13.18 0.60 7.44
CA GLY A 118 -12.62 -0.68 7.88
C GLY A 118 -13.69 -1.64 8.42
N LYS A 119 -14.69 -1.13 9.16
CA LYS A 119 -15.84 -1.93 9.59
C LYS A 119 -16.66 -2.45 8.42
N ALA A 120 -16.86 -1.65 7.37
CA ALA A 120 -17.58 -2.06 6.17
C ALA A 120 -16.80 -3.15 5.40
N CYS A 121 -15.48 -3.01 5.29
CA CYS A 121 -14.63 -4.00 4.65
C CYS A 121 -14.73 -5.36 5.36
N VAL A 122 -14.68 -5.37 6.71
CA VAL A 122 -14.85 -6.60 7.50
C VAL A 122 -16.24 -7.21 7.31
N ARG A 123 -17.32 -6.40 7.37
CA ARG A 123 -18.68 -6.90 7.11
C ARG A 123 -18.82 -7.50 5.71
N GLY A 124 -18.19 -6.89 4.71
CA GLY A 124 -18.15 -7.38 3.33
C GLY A 124 -17.27 -8.61 3.13
N GLY A 125 -16.52 -9.04 4.14
CA GLY A 125 -15.58 -10.17 4.06
C GLY A 125 -14.33 -9.87 3.23
N HIS A 126 -13.95 -8.60 3.10
CA HIS A 126 -12.72 -8.17 2.45
C HIS A 126 -11.52 -8.34 3.39
N GLU A 127 -10.34 -8.58 2.83
CA GLU A 127 -9.10 -8.48 3.60
C GLU A 127 -8.76 -7.01 3.83
N VAL A 128 -8.30 -6.64 5.03
CA VAL A 128 -7.71 -5.33 5.29
C VAL A 128 -6.22 -5.53 5.57
N ALA A 129 -5.41 -5.31 4.55
CA ALA A 129 -3.96 -5.32 4.63
C ALA A 129 -3.44 -3.91 4.94
N SER A 130 -2.17 -3.83 5.35
CA SER A 130 -1.54 -2.56 5.67
C SER A 130 -1.02 -1.86 4.42
N HIS A 131 -1.31 -0.57 4.31
CA HIS A 131 -0.63 0.35 3.42
C HIS A 131 0.33 1.32 4.14
N GLY A 132 0.85 0.90 5.29
CA GLY A 132 1.67 1.76 6.15
C GLY A 132 0.85 2.76 6.96
N TRP A 133 1.53 3.54 7.82
CA TRP A 133 0.86 4.48 8.72
C TRP A 133 0.41 5.78 8.03
N ARG A 134 1.23 6.27 7.09
CA ARG A 134 1.06 7.50 6.33
C ARG A 134 1.36 7.21 4.87
N TRP A 135 0.64 7.86 3.96
CA TRP A 135 0.92 7.77 2.53
C TRP A 135 1.93 8.84 2.09
N VAL A 136 3.19 8.63 2.47
CA VAL A 136 4.30 9.59 2.32
C VAL A 136 5.59 8.89 1.89
N ASP A 137 6.54 9.64 1.32
CA ASP A 137 7.90 9.12 1.15
C ASP A 137 8.58 8.98 2.52
N ARG A 138 9.00 7.76 2.83
CA ARG A 138 9.61 7.35 4.09
C ARG A 138 11.13 7.45 4.07
N SER A 139 11.73 7.94 2.97
CA SER A 139 13.18 8.07 2.80
C SER A 139 13.85 8.81 3.95
N GLY A 140 13.19 9.86 4.47
CA GLY A 140 13.69 10.69 5.56
C GLY A 140 13.48 10.12 6.97
N TRP A 141 12.71 9.05 7.13
CA TRP A 141 12.49 8.44 8.44
C TRP A 141 13.73 7.68 8.91
N THR A 142 13.99 7.74 10.20
CA THR A 142 14.88 6.80 10.89
C THR A 142 14.26 5.41 10.97
N ALA A 143 15.08 4.39 11.21
CA ALA A 143 14.59 3.02 11.41
C ALA A 143 13.65 2.91 12.63
N ALA A 144 13.89 3.70 13.67
CA ALA A 144 13.05 3.73 14.87
C ALA A 144 11.67 4.35 14.60
N GLU A 145 11.63 5.47 13.88
CA GLU A 145 10.36 6.09 13.46
C GLU A 145 9.56 5.18 12.53
N GLU A 146 10.23 4.52 11.60
CA GLU A 146 9.58 3.56 10.69
C GLU A 146 8.97 2.38 11.46
N LYS A 147 9.72 1.81 12.41
CA LYS A 147 9.23 0.75 13.31
C LYS A 147 8.03 1.20 14.14
N GLU A 148 8.07 2.41 14.68
CA GLU A 148 6.95 2.96 15.46
C GLU A 148 5.71 3.16 14.57
N ASN A 149 5.90 3.68 13.35
CA ASN A 149 4.83 3.81 12.37
C ASN A 149 4.27 2.44 11.94
N VAL A 150 5.09 1.38 11.86
CA VAL A 150 4.59 0.02 11.66
C VAL A 150 3.61 -0.37 12.78
N LYS A 151 4.00 -0.17 14.05
CA LYS A 151 3.18 -0.49 15.22
C LYS A 151 1.87 0.32 15.24
N ARG A 152 1.94 1.62 14.95
CA ARG A 152 0.77 2.51 14.87
C ARG A 152 -0.22 2.04 13.81
N CYS A 153 0.27 1.66 12.63
CA CYS A 153 -0.60 1.15 11.57
C CYS A 153 -1.28 -0.17 11.97
N ILE A 154 -0.53 -1.12 12.54
CA ILE A 154 -1.07 -2.37 13.07
C ILE A 154 -2.21 -2.09 14.05
N HIS A 155 -1.96 -1.20 15.02
CA HIS A 155 -2.94 -0.83 16.03
C HIS A 155 -4.21 -0.19 15.42
N ALA A 156 -4.06 0.73 14.48
CA ALA A 156 -5.18 1.40 13.83
C ALA A 156 -6.06 0.43 13.03
N ILE A 157 -5.44 -0.47 12.27
CA ILE A 157 -6.15 -1.51 11.52
C ILE A 157 -6.85 -2.47 12.50
N GLU A 158 -6.17 -2.93 13.53
CA GLU A 158 -6.76 -3.84 14.54
C GLU A 158 -7.95 -3.20 15.26
N LYS A 159 -7.80 -1.95 15.72
CA LYS A 159 -8.87 -1.20 16.39
C LYS A 159 -10.11 -1.04 15.51
N THR A 160 -9.92 -0.92 14.20
CA THR A 160 -11.02 -0.68 13.25
C THR A 160 -11.66 -1.97 12.75
N THR A 161 -10.87 -3.03 12.59
CA THR A 161 -11.28 -4.29 11.92
C THR A 161 -11.44 -5.47 12.87
N GLY A 162 -11.00 -5.32 14.13
CA GLY A 162 -10.98 -6.38 15.15
C GLY A 162 -9.84 -7.39 14.98
N ARG A 163 -8.93 -7.20 14.01
CA ARG A 163 -7.75 -8.07 13.81
C ARG A 163 -6.57 -7.28 13.24
N PRO A 164 -5.33 -7.61 13.60
CA PRO A 164 -4.16 -6.99 12.98
C PRO A 164 -4.05 -7.39 11.49
N PRO A 165 -3.40 -6.55 10.66
CA PRO A 165 -3.14 -6.90 9.27
C PRO A 165 -2.17 -8.08 9.21
N ARG A 166 -2.31 -8.93 8.19
CA ARG A 166 -1.40 -10.07 7.93
C ARG A 166 -0.57 -9.92 6.67
N GLY A 167 -0.81 -8.85 5.93
CA GLY A 167 -0.15 -8.49 4.69
C GLY A 167 0.26 -7.03 4.71
N TRP A 168 1.32 -6.71 3.97
CA TRP A 168 1.87 -5.35 3.96
C TRP A 168 2.34 -4.92 2.58
N TYR A 169 1.97 -3.70 2.20
CA TYR A 169 2.44 -3.00 1.01
C TYR A 169 2.75 -1.55 1.41
N TYR A 170 3.95 -1.02 1.17
CA TYR A 170 4.19 0.42 1.40
C TYR A 170 3.92 1.27 0.17
N GLY A 171 4.08 0.73 -1.04
CA GLY A 171 4.12 1.52 -2.26
C GLY A 171 5.27 2.52 -2.25
N MET A 172 5.03 3.73 -2.77
CA MET A 172 6.06 4.78 -2.90
C MET A 172 7.37 4.22 -3.49
N ILE A 173 7.30 3.67 -4.71
CA ILE A 173 8.39 2.90 -5.35
C ILE A 173 9.75 3.62 -5.45
N HIS A 174 9.76 4.93 -5.31
CA HIS A 174 10.96 5.77 -5.32
C HIS A 174 11.59 5.95 -3.92
N SER A 175 10.98 5.41 -2.87
CA SER A 175 11.44 5.57 -1.50
C SER A 175 12.78 4.87 -1.28
N LYS A 176 13.75 5.60 -0.77
CA LYS A 176 15.08 5.09 -0.38
C LYS A 176 15.03 4.25 0.91
N ALA A 177 13.87 4.17 1.55
CA ALA A 177 13.64 3.31 2.71
C ALA A 177 13.46 1.83 2.34
N ALA A 178 13.08 1.52 1.10
CA ALA A 178 12.61 0.19 0.71
C ALA A 178 13.57 -0.96 1.10
N GLU A 179 14.88 -0.75 1.00
CA GLU A 179 15.90 -1.75 1.35
C GLU A 179 15.83 -2.18 2.82
N ARG A 180 15.63 -1.23 3.75
CA ARG A 180 15.54 -1.54 5.19
C ARG A 180 14.12 -1.93 5.63
N SER A 181 13.09 -1.49 4.88
CA SER A 181 11.69 -1.60 5.30
C SER A 181 11.19 -3.01 5.51
N ARG A 182 11.54 -3.94 4.61
CA ARG A 182 11.13 -5.34 4.73
C ARG A 182 11.67 -5.98 6.01
N SER A 183 12.89 -5.61 6.40
CA SER A 183 13.53 -6.11 7.61
C SER A 183 12.93 -5.53 8.88
N ILE A 184 12.72 -4.20 8.92
CA ILE A 184 12.05 -3.52 10.04
C ILE A 184 10.65 -4.09 10.25
N LEU A 185 9.90 -4.29 9.17
CA LEU A 185 8.57 -4.86 9.20
C LEU A 185 8.57 -6.27 9.79
N ALA A 186 9.37 -7.18 9.23
CA ALA A 186 9.46 -8.56 9.70
C ALA A 186 9.84 -8.65 11.19
N GLN A 187 10.85 -7.88 11.62
CA GLN A 187 11.25 -7.81 13.03
C GLN A 187 10.12 -7.27 13.91
N THR A 188 9.39 -6.26 13.47
CA THR A 188 8.28 -5.68 14.25
C THR A 188 7.14 -6.67 14.43
N PHE A 189 6.77 -7.41 13.37
CA PHE A 189 5.77 -8.47 13.47
C PHE A 189 6.21 -9.60 14.39
N ALA A 190 7.48 -10.04 14.30
CA ALA A 190 8.04 -11.04 15.18
C ALA A 190 8.03 -10.61 16.65
N GLU A 191 8.42 -9.36 16.94
CA GLU A 191 8.38 -8.78 18.30
C GLU A 191 6.97 -8.74 18.88
N LEU A 192 5.98 -8.40 18.06
CA LEU A 192 4.57 -8.37 18.44
C LEU A 192 3.92 -9.77 18.45
N ARG A 193 4.65 -10.81 18.05
CA ARG A 193 4.15 -12.19 17.89
C ARG A 193 2.95 -12.27 16.94
N LEU A 194 3.00 -11.48 15.87
CA LEU A 194 1.97 -11.42 14.83
C LEU A 194 2.44 -12.16 13.56
N PRO A 195 1.53 -12.85 12.86
CA PRO A 195 1.88 -13.49 11.59
C PRO A 195 1.93 -12.45 10.47
N LEU A 196 3.12 -12.22 9.90
CA LEU A 196 3.28 -11.58 8.60
C LEU A 196 3.27 -12.66 7.52
N LEU A 197 2.14 -12.80 6.82
CA LEU A 197 1.93 -13.86 5.83
C LEU A 197 2.49 -13.50 4.45
N TRP A 198 2.37 -12.23 4.05
CA TRP A 198 2.84 -11.79 2.74
C TRP A 198 3.34 -10.34 2.72
N TYR A 199 4.21 -10.04 1.76
CA TYR A 199 4.77 -8.72 1.48
C TYR A 199 4.59 -8.34 0.01
N GLY A 200 4.09 -7.13 -0.24
CA GLY A 200 3.62 -6.71 -1.57
C GLY A 200 4.52 -5.73 -2.33
N ASP A 201 5.58 -5.17 -1.74
CA ASP A 201 6.45 -4.22 -2.45
C ASP A 201 7.41 -4.95 -3.40
N ALA A 202 6.85 -5.50 -4.46
CA ALA A 202 7.50 -6.22 -5.55
C ALA A 202 6.64 -6.04 -6.82
N TYR A 203 7.28 -6.03 -7.98
CA TYR A 203 6.62 -5.73 -9.28
C TYR A 203 7.26 -6.54 -10.41
N ASN A 204 7.80 -7.72 -10.08
CA ASN A 204 8.85 -8.37 -10.85
C ASN A 204 8.58 -9.87 -11.10
N ASP A 205 7.35 -10.33 -10.94
CA ASP A 205 6.93 -11.69 -11.28
C ASP A 205 5.39 -11.73 -11.44
N ASP A 206 4.89 -12.73 -12.16
CA ASP A 206 3.45 -13.00 -12.34
C ASP A 206 2.93 -14.00 -11.30
N LEU A 207 3.83 -14.64 -10.55
CA LEU A 207 3.52 -15.60 -9.49
C LEU A 207 4.09 -15.16 -8.14
N PRO A 208 3.43 -15.53 -7.02
CA PRO A 208 4.05 -15.41 -5.71
C PRO A 208 5.37 -16.19 -5.62
N TYR A 209 6.30 -15.72 -4.80
CA TYR A 209 7.57 -16.41 -4.56
C TYR A 209 8.07 -16.19 -3.14
N TRP A 210 8.92 -17.11 -2.67
CA TRP A 210 9.48 -17.02 -1.32
C TRP A 210 10.81 -16.29 -1.31
N VAL A 211 11.00 -15.42 -0.32
CA VAL A 211 12.31 -14.91 0.08
C VAL A 211 12.62 -15.37 1.50
N PRO A 212 13.90 -15.42 1.93
CA PRO A 212 14.23 -15.72 3.33
C PRO A 212 13.53 -14.72 4.26
N TYR A 213 12.87 -15.20 5.32
CA TYR A 213 12.24 -14.32 6.32
C TYR A 213 13.33 -13.51 7.03
N PRO A 214 13.34 -12.16 6.96
CA PRO A 214 14.43 -11.36 7.54
C PRO A 214 14.60 -11.60 9.05
N GLY A 215 15.79 -12.03 9.46
CA GLY A 215 16.10 -12.34 10.87
C GLY A 215 15.47 -13.63 11.40
N GLY A 216 14.68 -14.33 10.59
CA GLY A 216 14.08 -15.62 10.93
C GLY A 216 15.07 -16.79 10.90
N LEU A 217 14.59 -17.99 11.20
CA LEU A 217 15.36 -19.22 11.04
C LEU A 217 15.60 -19.52 9.54
N LYS A 218 16.66 -20.27 9.22
CA LYS A 218 17.05 -20.55 7.81
C LYS A 218 15.94 -21.16 6.95
N GLN A 219 15.04 -21.92 7.55
CA GLN A 219 13.90 -22.56 6.89
C GLN A 219 12.67 -21.66 6.78
N GLU A 220 12.65 -20.51 7.46
CA GLU A 220 11.53 -19.57 7.43
C GLU A 220 11.62 -18.68 6.19
N GLY A 221 10.48 -18.56 5.49
CA GLY A 221 10.32 -17.71 4.33
C GLY A 221 9.26 -16.63 4.57
N LEU A 222 9.41 -15.51 3.87
CA LEU A 222 8.38 -14.49 3.70
C LEU A 222 7.85 -14.61 2.27
N LEU A 223 6.53 -14.80 2.12
CA LEU A 223 5.91 -14.86 0.81
C LEU A 223 5.86 -13.45 0.22
N VAL A 224 6.40 -13.29 -0.96
CA VAL A 224 6.22 -12.08 -1.76
C VAL A 224 5.08 -12.34 -2.73
N ILE A 225 4.10 -11.44 -2.73
CA ILE A 225 3.01 -11.42 -3.72
C ILE A 225 3.20 -10.13 -4.51
N PRO A 226 3.76 -10.20 -5.74
CA PRO A 226 3.99 -9.01 -6.56
C PRO A 226 2.70 -8.23 -6.80
N TYR A 227 2.81 -6.92 -6.78
CA TYR A 227 1.76 -5.97 -7.13
C TYR A 227 2.03 -5.36 -8.52
N THR A 228 1.20 -4.39 -8.92
CA THR A 228 1.20 -3.80 -10.25
C THR A 228 1.23 -2.28 -10.22
N MET A 229 2.00 -1.70 -11.13
CA MET A 229 1.92 -0.28 -11.50
C MET A 229 1.35 -0.08 -12.91
N ASP A 230 1.14 -1.16 -13.65
CA ASP A 230 0.67 -1.14 -15.02
C ASP A 230 -0.86 -1.38 -15.13
N THR A 231 -1.39 -2.39 -14.46
CA THR A 231 -2.84 -2.64 -14.32
C THR A 231 -3.39 -1.91 -13.10
N ASN A 232 -3.09 -0.61 -13.04
CA ASN A 232 -3.36 0.25 -11.89
C ASN A 232 -4.01 1.56 -12.36
N ASP A 233 -5.11 1.94 -11.72
CA ASP A 233 -5.88 3.16 -12.04
C ASP A 233 -5.13 4.45 -11.67
N TYR A 234 -4.07 4.36 -10.86
CA TYR A 234 -3.10 5.44 -10.62
C TYR A 234 -2.62 6.10 -11.93
N LYS A 235 -2.57 5.35 -13.03
CA LYS A 235 -2.25 5.90 -14.36
C LYS A 235 -3.20 7.02 -14.78
N ASN A 236 -4.48 6.95 -14.42
CA ASN A 236 -5.49 7.94 -14.82
C ASN A 236 -5.16 9.32 -14.24
N ALA A 237 -4.59 9.38 -13.02
CA ALA A 237 -4.11 10.62 -12.43
C ALA A 237 -2.93 11.24 -13.19
N GLY A 238 -2.20 10.46 -13.97
CA GLY A 238 -1.13 10.93 -14.86
C GLY A 238 -1.60 11.34 -16.26
N TYR A 239 -2.80 10.92 -16.70
CA TYR A 239 -3.31 11.13 -18.06
C TYR A 239 -4.26 12.34 -18.19
N GLN A 240 -4.71 12.94 -17.09
CA GLN A 240 -5.54 14.16 -17.14
C GLN A 240 -4.66 15.41 -17.20
N ALA A 241 -4.08 15.68 -18.37
CA ALA A 241 -3.75 17.05 -18.76
C ALA A 241 -4.68 17.39 -19.93
N ALA A 242 -5.70 18.21 -19.68
CA ALA A 242 -6.22 19.03 -20.76
C ALA A 242 -5.01 19.79 -21.31
N SER A 243 -4.66 19.48 -22.56
CA SER A 243 -3.67 20.17 -23.38
C SER A 243 -3.91 21.68 -23.27
N MET A 244 -3.24 22.35 -22.33
CA MET A 244 -3.05 23.79 -22.39
C MET A 244 -1.70 24.01 -23.03
N ALA A 245 -1.76 24.29 -24.34
CA ALA A 245 -0.66 24.88 -25.06
C ALA A 245 -0.10 26.05 -24.23
N ALA A 246 1.20 26.00 -23.94
CA ALA A 246 1.90 27.10 -23.29
C ALA A 246 1.65 28.39 -24.09
N PRO A 247 1.27 29.51 -23.45
CA PRO A 247 1.24 30.78 -24.15
C PRO A 247 2.67 31.13 -24.55
N LYS A 248 2.88 31.33 -25.86
CA LYS A 248 4.09 31.96 -26.37
C LYS A 248 4.11 33.42 -25.90
N CYS A 249 5.07 33.78 -25.05
CA CYS A 249 5.67 35.12 -24.98
C CYS A 249 7.17 34.93 -24.78
#